data_AF-A0A943W5Q7-F1
#
_entry.id   AF-A0A943W5Q7-F1
#
_cell.length_a   1.000
_cell.length_b   1.000
_cell.length_c   1.000
_cell.angle_alpha   90.00
_cell.angle_beta   90.00
_cell.angle_gamma   90.00
#
_symmetry.space_group_name_H-M   'P 1'
#
loop_
_entity.id
_entity.type
_entity.pdbx_description
1 polymer ?
#
loop_
_entity_poly.entity_id
_entity_poly.type
_entity_poly.pdbx_seq_one_letter_code
_entity_poly.pdbx_strand_id
1 'polypeptide(L)'
;MKEKINDIAEALTLAVSLKTGTVSELKELVCQDVLDKLVEWKWIRLGKDDWRLTSTGLRQSAFYRKPTEKEKELGKLFRELGI
;
A
#
# COMPACT_ATOMS: atom_id res chain seq x y z
N MET A 1 20.19 1.02 -11.40
CA MET A 1 18.84 1.63 -11.32
C MET A 1 18.19 1.13 -10.05
N LYS A 2 17.51 1.97 -9.27
CA LYS A 2 16.61 1.46 -8.23
C LYS A 2 15.51 0.67 -8.94
N GLU A 3 15.28 -0.57 -8.53
CA GLU A 3 14.20 -1.39 -9.05
C GLU A 3 12.87 -0.76 -8.63
N LYS A 4 11.94 -0.60 -9.58
CA LYS A 4 10.61 -0.06 -9.27
C LYS A 4 9.79 -1.11 -8.52
N ILE A 5 8.95 -0.65 -7.60
CA ILE A 5 8.04 -1.52 -6.84
C ILE A 5 7.07 -2.20 -7.81
N ASN A 6 7.14 -3.53 -7.85
CA ASN A 6 6.28 -4.40 -8.67
C ASN A 6 5.27 -5.21 -7.82
N ASP A 7 5.36 -5.12 -6.49
CA ASP A 7 4.41 -5.73 -5.56
C ASP A 7 3.30 -4.75 -5.17
N ILE A 8 2.06 -5.24 -5.19
CA ILE A 8 0.85 -4.45 -4.90
C ILE A 8 0.80 -4.04 -3.43
N ALA A 9 1.21 -4.93 -2.51
CA ALA A 9 1.15 -4.65 -1.07
C ALA A 9 2.19 -3.60 -0.68
N GLU A 10 3.39 -3.69 -1.25
CA GLU A 10 4.45 -2.70 -1.05
C GLU A 10 4.08 -1.34 -1.64
N ALA A 11 3.53 -1.30 -2.86
CA ALA A 11 3.07 -0.06 -3.49
C ALA A 11 1.93 0.59 -2.69
N LEU A 12 1.01 -0.21 -2.17
CA LEU A 12 -0.07 0.28 -1.30
C LEU A 12 0.45 0.79 0.05
N THR A 13 1.45 0.11 0.63
CA THR A 13 2.11 0.54 1.87
C THR A 13 2.82 1.88 1.68
N LEU A 14 3.51 2.06 0.56
CA LEU A 14 4.10 3.34 0.17
C LEU A 14 3.02 4.42 0.04
N ALA A 15 1.92 4.11 -0.68
CA ALA A 15 0.84 5.06 -0.88
C ALA A 15 0.15 5.50 0.44
N VAL A 16 0.04 4.60 1.42
CA VAL A 16 -0.47 4.91 2.76
C VAL A 16 0.47 5.79 3.55
N SER A 17 1.77 5.55 3.42
CA SER A 17 2.81 6.33 4.12
C SER A 17 2.86 7.77 3.59
N LEU A 18 2.76 7.95 2.27
CA LEU A 18 2.82 9.26 1.63
C LEU A 18 1.47 10.00 1.64
N LYS A 19 0.35 9.27 1.57
CA LYS A 19 -1.04 9.75 1.44
C LYS A 19 -1.34 10.55 0.17
N THR A 20 -0.38 11.30 -0.36
CA THR A 20 -0.46 12.14 -1.56
C THR A 20 0.96 12.41 -2.08
N GLY A 21 1.09 12.83 -3.34
CA GLY A 21 2.37 13.25 -3.92
C GLY A 21 2.20 13.63 -5.38
N THR A 22 3.31 13.82 -6.10
CA THR A 22 3.23 14.04 -7.56
C THR A 22 3.14 12.72 -8.32
N VAL A 23 2.46 12.73 -9.47
CA VAL A 23 2.34 11.54 -10.33
C VAL A 23 3.72 11.12 -10.86
N SER A 24 4.60 12.08 -11.15
CA SER A 24 5.95 11.82 -11.64
C SER A 24 6.80 11.04 -10.63
N GLU A 25 6.84 11.47 -9.37
CA GLU A 25 7.56 10.76 -8.31
C GLU A 25 6.98 9.36 -8.09
N LEU A 26 5.65 9.21 -8.12
CA LEU A 26 5.02 7.91 -7.95
C LEU A 26 5.39 6.94 -9.09
N LYS A 27 5.46 7.43 -10.33
CA LYS A 27 5.87 6.65 -11.51
C LYS A 27 7.36 6.30 -11.51
N GLU A 28 8.20 7.06 -10.81
CA GLU A 28 9.61 6.70 -10.60
C GLU A 28 9.77 5.57 -9.59
N LEU A 29 8.86 5.46 -8.62
CA LEU A 29 8.93 4.49 -7.53
C LEU A 29 8.17 3.19 -7.83
N VAL A 30 7.05 3.24 -8.55
CA VAL A 30 6.13 2.11 -8.76
C VAL A 30 6.06 1.76 -10.25
N CYS A 31 6.04 0.46 -10.57
CA CYS A 31 5.82 -0.01 -11.94
C CYS A 31 4.44 0.40 -12.47
N GLN A 32 4.37 0.68 -13.77
CA GLN A 32 3.13 1.16 -14.41
C GLN A 32 1.98 0.14 -14.25
N ASP A 33 2.23 -1.16 -14.41
CA ASP A 33 1.20 -2.20 -14.24
C ASP A 33 0.58 -2.23 -12.83
N VAL A 34 1.40 -1.98 -11.79
CA VAL A 34 0.92 -1.91 -10.41
C VAL A 34 0.16 -0.61 -10.21
N LEU A 35 0.67 0.50 -10.72
CA LEU A 35 0.02 1.81 -10.63
C LEU A 35 -1.37 1.77 -11.29
N ASP A 36 -1.50 1.16 -12.46
CA ASP A 36 -2.75 1.01 -13.19
C ASP A 36 -3.77 0.20 -12.38
N LYS A 37 -3.34 -0.91 -11.75
CA LYS A 37 -4.20 -1.69 -10.84
C LYS A 37 -4.67 -0.87 -9.62
N LEU A 38 -3.78 -0.09 -9.00
CA LEU A 38 -4.13 0.76 -7.86
C LEU A 38 -5.19 1.82 -8.25
N VAL A 39 -5.14 2.32 -9.49
CA VAL A 39 -6.14 3.27 -10.03
C VAL A 39 -7.43 2.55 -10.41
N GLU A 40 -7.36 1.43 -11.12
CA GLU A 40 -8.50 0.61 -11.55
C GLU A 40 -9.35 0.20 -10.34
N TRP A 41 -8.70 -0.24 -9.26
CA TRP A 41 -9.38 -0.61 -8.01
C TRP A 41 -9.79 0.58 -7.14
N LYS A 42 -9.54 1.80 -7.63
CA LYS A 42 -9.85 3.06 -6.95
C LYS A 42 -9.18 3.18 -5.59
N TRP A 43 -7.99 2.60 -5.41
CA TRP A 43 -7.22 2.70 -4.17
C TRP A 43 -6.47 4.03 -4.10
N ILE A 44 -6.02 4.51 -5.25
CA ILE A 44 -5.55 5.88 -5.43
C ILE A 44 -6.37 6.57 -6.52
N ARG A 45 -6.30 7.91 -6.56
CA ARG A 45 -6.79 8.73 -7.66
C ARG A 45 -5.64 9.55 -8.22
N LEU A 46 -5.54 9.62 -9.55
CA LEU A 46 -4.61 10.50 -10.23
C LEU A 46 -5.35 11.78 -10.65
N GLY A 47 -4.79 12.92 -10.29
CA GLY A 47 -5.09 14.23 -10.84
C GLY A 47 -4.20 14.53 -12.05
N LYS A 48 -4.12 15.80 -12.45
CA LYS A 48 -3.28 16.23 -13.57
C LYS A 48 -1.80 16.06 -13.25
N ASP A 49 -1.40 16.47 -12.06
CA ASP A 49 0.00 16.47 -11.59
C ASP A 49 0.16 15.78 -10.23
N ASP A 50 -0.91 15.69 -9.44
CA ASP A 50 -0.94 15.07 -8.11
C ASP A 50 -1.66 13.71 -8.11
N TRP A 51 -1.41 12.91 -7.08
CA TRP A 51 -2.20 11.72 -6.78
C TRP A 51 -2.60 11.72 -5.31
N ARG A 52 -3.68 11.01 -4.97
CA ARG A 52 -4.18 10.91 -3.60
C ARG A 52 -4.61 9.50 -3.26
N LEU A 53 -4.28 9.07 -2.04
CA LEU A 53 -4.84 7.86 -1.46
C LEU A 53 -6.34 8.05 -1.19
N THR A 54 -7.13 7.04 -1.50
CA THR A 54 -8.57 7.03 -1.20
C THR A 54 -8.86 6.34 0.12
N SER A 55 -10.08 6.53 0.63
CA SER A 55 -10.59 5.76 1.78
C SER A 55 -10.61 4.25 1.50
N THR A 56 -10.90 3.83 0.26
CA THR A 56 -10.86 2.42 -0.16
C THR A 56 -9.44 1.88 -0.09
N GLY A 57 -8.45 2.61 -0.62
CA GLY A 57 -7.04 2.22 -0.57
C GLY A 57 -6.53 2.11 0.87
N LEU A 58 -6.88 3.07 1.73
CA LEU A 58 -6.55 3.01 3.15
C LEU A 58 -7.16 1.78 3.83
N ARG A 59 -8.43 1.47 3.57
CA ARG A 59 -9.08 0.27 4.11
C ARG A 59 -8.39 -0.99 3.61
N GLN A 60 -8.04 -1.06 2.33
CA GLN A 60 -7.38 -2.23 1.74
C GLN A 60 -5.97 -2.43 2.25
N SER A 61 -5.26 -1.36 2.61
CA SER A 61 -3.94 -1.50 3.21
C SER A 61 -3.95 -2.26 4.53
N ALA A 62 -5.06 -2.24 5.28
CA ALA A 62 -5.20 -3.02 6.50
C ALA A 62 -5.26 -4.54 6.20
N PHE A 63 -5.78 -4.93 5.03
CA PHE A 63 -5.83 -6.31 4.58
C PHE A 63 -4.51 -6.79 3.96
N TYR A 64 -3.79 -5.91 3.27
CA TYR A 64 -2.47 -6.21 2.68
C TYR A 64 -1.30 -6.02 3.64
N ARG A 65 -1.53 -5.41 4.82
CA ARG A 65 -0.51 -5.26 5.84
C ARG A 65 -0.07 -6.63 6.32
N LYS A 66 1.18 -6.99 6.04
CA LYS A 66 1.82 -8.13 6.70
C LYS A 66 1.89 -7.80 8.20
N PRO A 67 1.41 -8.67 9.09
CA PRO A 67 1.56 -8.47 10.52
C PRO A 67 3.05 -8.38 10.84
N THR A 68 3.41 -7.39 11.65
CA THR A 68 4.77 -7.25 12.18
C THR A 68 5.12 -8.47 13.03
N GLU A 69 6.41 -8.74 13.24
CA GLU A 69 6.85 -9.86 14.11
C GLU A 69 6.24 -9.76 15.51
N LYS A 70 6.10 -8.54 16.06
CA LYS A 70 5.41 -8.30 17.34
C LYS A 70 3.93 -8.69 17.30
N GLU A 71 3.21 -8.35 16.23
CA GLU A 71 1.80 -8.71 16.06
C GLU A 71 1.63 -10.23 15.86
N LYS A 72 2.59 -10.89 15.20
CA LYS A 72 2.63 -12.36 15.08
C LYS A 72 2.88 -13.02 16.44
N GLU A 73 3.81 -12.51 17.23
CA GLU A 73 4.09 -12.99 18.59
C GLU A 73 2.88 -12.82 19.51
N LEU A 74 2.25 -11.64 19.51
CA LEU A 74 1.00 -11.41 20.24
C LEU A 74 -0.11 -12.36 19.79
N GLY A 75 -0.26 -12.59 18.48
CA GLY A 75 -1.24 -13.53 17.94
C GLY A 75 -0.98 -15.00 18.30
N LYS A 76 0.29 -15.39 18.53
CA LYS A 76 0.63 -16.69 19.12
C LYS A 76 0.24 -16.74 20.60
N LEU A 77 0.60 -15.70 21.35
CA LEU A 77 0.29 -15.56 22.78
C LEU A 77 -1.22 -15.64 23.04
N PHE A 78 -2.06 -14.95 22.25
CA PHE A 78 -3.52 -15.04 22.39
C PHE A 78 -4.04 -16.45 22.08
N ARG A 79 -3.51 -17.12 21.03
CA ARG A 79 -3.85 -18.52 20.72
C ARG A 79 -3.47 -19.50 21.83
N GLU A 80 -2.30 -19.30 22.45
CA GLU A 80 -1.84 -20.12 23.58
C GLU A 80 -2.69 -19.86 24.85
N LEU A 81 -3.19 -18.63 25.01
CA LEU A 81 -4.09 -18.24 26.10
C LEU A 81 -5.56 -18.60 25.84
N GLY A 82 -5.90 -19.14 24.65
CA GLY A 82 -7.26 -19.58 24.30
C GLY A 82 -8.27 -18.44 24.07
N ILE A 83 -7.79 -17.24 23.72
CA ILE A 83 -8.60 -16.04 23.43
C ILE A 83 -8.60 -15.76 21.92
#